data_AF-A0A5C3NMC7-F1
#
_entry.id   AF-A0A5C3NMC7-F1
#
_cell.length_a   1.000
_cell.length_b   1.000
_cell.length_c   1.000
_cell.angle_alpha   90.00
_cell.angle_beta   90.00
_cell.angle_gamma   90.00
#
_symmetry.space_group_name_H-M   'P 1'
#
loop_
_entity.id
_entity.type
_entity.pdbx_description
1 polymer ?
#
loop_
_entity_poly.entity_id
_entity_poly.type
_entity_poly.pdbx_seq_one_letter_code
_entity_poly.pdbx_strand_id
1 'polypeptide(L)'
;LVQGQGAPREVHPLKLYLANKSRTNYAQMVPYRSKECFLFQEEYDNLCNCLDQVFEWLQKKLECCLPGLVLEIRGFAEELPGQERSPSYPFSGFVLNLNACTKVHRDAKDLHACLVMAFGKYWGGELGLVEPGLLVDLQAGDMVVFQSQKVSHFNLLY
;
A
#
# COMPACT_ATOMS: atom_id res chain seq x y z
N LEU A 1 -3.88 -1.54 -21.31
CA LEU A 1 -4.26 -2.83 -20.72
C LEU A 1 -2.98 -3.57 -20.33
N VAL A 2 -2.62 -3.59 -19.04
CA VAL A 2 -1.71 -4.62 -18.52
C VAL A 2 -2.62 -5.61 -17.82
N GLN A 3 -3.20 -6.55 -18.58
CA GLN A 3 -3.90 -7.66 -17.98
C GLN A 3 -2.83 -8.60 -17.42
N GLY A 4 -2.94 -9.02 -16.16
CA GLY A 4 -2.05 -10.02 -15.57
C GLY A 4 -2.17 -11.42 -16.20
N GLN A 5 -3.04 -11.57 -17.21
CA GLN A 5 -3.17 -12.78 -17.98
C GLN A 5 -1.93 -13.01 -18.83
N GLY A 6 -1.30 -14.18 -18.67
CA GLY A 6 -0.06 -14.54 -19.37
C GLY A 6 1.23 -14.14 -18.65
N ALA A 7 1.15 -13.61 -17.41
CA ALA A 7 2.33 -13.50 -16.57
C ALA A 7 2.94 -14.90 -16.33
N PRO A 8 4.26 -15.09 -16.57
CA PRO A 8 4.88 -16.40 -16.41
C PRO A 8 4.73 -16.88 -14.96
N ARG A 9 4.18 -18.08 -14.78
CA ARG A 9 3.93 -18.66 -13.44
C ARG A 9 5.23 -18.92 -12.66
N GLU A 10 6.30 -19.21 -13.39
CA GLU A 10 7.63 -19.51 -12.84
C GLU A 10 8.47 -18.26 -12.55
N VAL A 11 7.98 -17.07 -12.91
CA VAL A 11 8.70 -15.82 -12.73
C VAL A 11 8.02 -15.01 -11.66
N HIS A 12 8.72 -14.83 -10.55
CA HIS A 12 8.28 -13.95 -9.48
C HIS A 12 7.90 -12.55 -10.04
N PRO A 13 6.72 -11.98 -9.72
CA PRO A 13 6.24 -10.73 -10.33
C PRO A 13 7.24 -9.57 -10.30
N LEU A 14 8.02 -9.45 -9.22
CA LEU A 14 9.11 -8.46 -9.09
C LEU A 14 10.23 -8.56 -10.14
N LYS A 15 10.34 -9.67 -10.88
CA LYS A 15 11.30 -9.84 -11.99
C LYS A 15 10.72 -9.45 -13.34
N LEU A 16 9.45 -9.05 -13.40
CA LEU A 16 8.81 -8.59 -14.63
C LEU A 16 9.19 -7.12 -14.87
N TYR A 17 9.74 -6.84 -16.05
CA TYR A 17 10.03 -5.48 -16.50
C TYR A 17 9.54 -5.30 -17.93
N LEU A 18 9.21 -4.06 -18.30
CA LEU A 18 8.86 -3.72 -19.67
C LEU A 18 10.12 -3.72 -20.54
N ALA A 19 10.14 -4.54 -21.58
CA ALA A 19 11.19 -4.50 -22.59
C ALA A 19 11.29 -3.10 -23.22
N ASN A 20 12.52 -2.66 -23.52
CA ASN A 20 12.83 -1.39 -24.20
C ASN A 20 12.53 -0.09 -23.43
N LYS A 21 12.40 -0.11 -22.10
CA LYS A 21 12.40 1.11 -21.27
C LYS A 21 13.70 1.23 -20.49
N SER A 22 14.46 2.30 -20.73
CA SER A 22 15.86 2.39 -20.27
C SER A 22 16.05 3.21 -18.99
N ARG A 23 15.12 4.07 -18.56
CA ARG A 23 15.20 4.86 -17.32
C ARG A 23 13.92 5.67 -17.04
N THR A 24 13.55 5.76 -15.76
CA THR A 24 12.55 6.71 -15.24
C THR A 24 13.28 7.81 -14.48
N ASN A 25 13.11 9.08 -14.87
CA ASN A 25 13.73 10.20 -14.14
C ASN A 25 12.90 10.55 -12.89
N TYR A 26 13.27 9.99 -11.75
CA TYR A 26 12.56 10.20 -10.50
C TYR A 26 12.71 11.62 -9.93
N ALA A 27 13.74 12.39 -10.33
CA ALA A 27 14.00 13.74 -9.79
C ALA A 27 13.06 14.82 -10.33
N GLN A 28 12.27 14.50 -11.37
CA GLN A 28 11.31 15.42 -11.99
C GLN A 28 9.86 14.92 -11.85
N MET A 29 9.63 13.86 -11.06
CA MET A 29 8.29 13.36 -10.82
C MET A 29 7.64 14.16 -9.69
N VAL A 30 6.56 14.86 -10.03
CA VAL A 30 5.58 15.30 -9.03
C VAL A 30 4.63 14.15 -8.72
N PRO A 31 4.05 14.07 -7.52
CA PRO A 31 2.95 13.14 -7.25
C PRO A 31 1.78 13.42 -8.20
N TYR A 32 1.22 12.37 -8.78
CA TYR A 32 0.03 12.44 -9.62
C TYR A 32 -0.77 11.15 -9.47
N ARG A 33 -2.07 11.24 -9.76
CA ARG A 33 -2.99 10.09 -9.73
C ARG A 33 -2.50 8.98 -10.66
N SER A 34 -2.50 7.73 -10.19
CA SER A 34 -2.02 6.59 -10.99
C SER A 34 -2.74 6.50 -12.34
N LYS A 35 -2.06 5.97 -13.36
CA LYS A 35 -2.65 5.81 -14.70
C LYS A 35 -3.83 4.84 -14.66
N GLU A 36 -3.74 3.85 -13.78
CA GLU A 36 -4.74 2.82 -13.54
C GLU A 36 -6.07 3.42 -13.10
N CYS A 37 -6.06 4.45 -12.23
CA CYS A 37 -7.27 5.14 -11.81
C CYS A 37 -8.01 5.81 -12.98
N PHE A 38 -7.32 6.22 -14.04
CA PHE A 38 -7.96 6.79 -15.24
C PHE A 38 -8.46 5.71 -16.20
N LEU A 39 -7.75 4.58 -16.27
CA LEU A 39 -8.11 3.48 -17.17
C LEU A 39 -9.26 2.62 -16.62
N PHE A 40 -9.37 2.54 -15.30
CA PHE A 40 -10.32 1.70 -14.56
C PHE A 40 -11.07 2.55 -13.53
N GLN A 41 -11.60 3.68 -14.00
CA GLN A 41 -12.21 4.68 -13.11
C GLN A 41 -13.42 4.10 -12.38
N GLU A 42 -14.28 3.35 -13.06
CA GLU A 42 -15.46 2.73 -12.44
C GLU A 42 -15.07 1.73 -11.35
N GLU A 43 -14.07 0.87 -11.61
CA GLU A 43 -13.58 -0.08 -10.62
C GLU A 43 -12.91 0.62 -9.44
N TYR A 44 -12.16 1.68 -9.70
CA TYR A 44 -11.56 2.50 -8.65
C TYR A 44 -12.64 3.17 -7.79
N ASP A 45 -13.64 3.80 -8.40
CA ASP A 45 -14.73 4.47 -7.69
C ASP A 45 -15.55 3.45 -6.88
N ASN A 46 -15.85 2.29 -7.45
CA ASN A 46 -16.50 1.19 -6.73
C ASN A 46 -15.69 0.72 -5.53
N LEU A 47 -14.36 0.56 -5.68
CA LEU A 47 -13.48 0.17 -4.58
C LEU A 47 -13.46 1.24 -3.47
N CYS A 48 -13.37 2.52 -3.84
CA CYS A 48 -13.41 3.63 -2.88
C CYS A 48 -14.75 3.63 -2.12
N ASN A 49 -15.86 3.50 -2.83
CA ASN A 49 -17.20 3.48 -2.23
C ASN A 49 -17.39 2.26 -1.30
N CYS A 50 -16.92 1.08 -1.70
CA CYS A 50 -17.02 -0.12 -0.86
C CYS A 50 -16.18 -0.02 0.42
N LEU A 51 -15.03 0.66 0.36
CA LEU A 51 -14.09 0.77 1.48
C LEU A 51 -14.23 2.08 2.27
N ASP A 52 -15.14 2.98 1.89
CA ASP A 52 -15.29 4.31 2.48
C ASP A 52 -15.42 4.28 4.01
N GLN A 53 -16.32 3.43 4.53
CA GLN A 53 -16.49 3.26 5.98
C GLN A 53 -15.25 2.67 6.66
N VAL A 54 -14.48 1.83 5.95
CA VAL A 54 -13.23 1.27 6.47
C VAL A 54 -12.18 2.36 6.55
N PHE A 55 -12.05 3.21 5.52
CA PHE A 55 -11.11 4.32 5.53
C PHE A 55 -11.45 5.34 6.63
N GLU A 56 -12.72 5.69 6.80
CA GLU A 56 -13.16 6.58 7.88
C GLU A 56 -12.83 5.99 9.26
N TRP A 57 -13.08 4.69 9.44
CA TRP A 57 -12.74 3.99 10.68
C TRP A 57 -11.23 3.95 10.93
N LEU A 58 -10.43 3.65 9.90
CA LEU A 58 -8.96 3.64 9.98
C LEU A 58 -8.41 5.00 10.38
N GLN A 59 -8.91 6.07 9.76
CA GLN A 59 -8.52 7.43 10.10
C GLN A 59 -8.79 7.73 11.58
N LYS A 60 -10.01 7.46 12.07
CA LYS A 60 -10.38 7.69 13.47
C LYS A 60 -9.51 6.87 14.44
N LYS A 61 -9.19 5.62 14.09
CA LYS A 61 -8.31 4.77 14.89
C LYS A 61 -6.88 5.30 14.94
N LEU A 62 -6.34 5.75 13.81
CA LEU A 62 -5.01 6.36 13.75
C LEU A 62 -4.95 7.66 14.55
N GLU A 63 -5.95 8.53 14.42
CA GLU A 63 -6.03 9.80 15.17
C GLU A 63 -6.11 9.54 16.68
N CYS A 64 -6.80 8.48 17.11
CA CYS A 64 -6.92 8.11 18.51
C CYS A 64 -5.64 7.46 19.06
N CYS A 65 -5.04 6.53 18.32
CA CYS A 65 -3.94 5.72 18.81
C CYS A 65 -2.55 6.33 18.55
N LEU A 66 -2.39 7.06 17.44
CA LEU A 66 -1.12 7.59 16.94
C LEU A 66 -1.27 9.04 16.43
N PRO A 67 -1.80 9.98 17.24
CA PRO A 67 -2.10 11.35 16.79
C PRO A 67 -0.87 12.10 16.24
N GLY A 68 0.31 11.87 16.83
CA GLY A 68 1.56 12.48 16.36
C GLY A 68 1.95 12.02 14.95
N LEU A 69 1.84 10.72 14.67
CA LEU A 69 2.10 10.18 13.33
C LEU A 69 1.12 10.76 12.31
N VAL A 70 -0.17 10.85 12.66
CA VAL A 70 -1.19 11.44 11.78
C VAL A 70 -0.86 12.88 11.43
N LEU A 71 -0.43 13.68 12.42
CA LEU A 71 -0.05 15.07 12.19
C LEU A 71 1.09 15.19 11.17
N GLU A 72 2.12 14.34 11.29
CA GLU A 72 3.28 14.35 10.40
C GLU A 72 2.90 13.96 8.95
N ILE A 73 2.16 12.86 8.76
CA ILE A 73 1.81 12.40 7.41
C ILE A 73 0.73 13.26 6.75
N ARG A 74 -0.17 13.86 7.55
CA ARG A 74 -1.18 14.81 7.08
C ARG A 74 -0.54 16.04 6.46
N GLY A 75 0.47 16.62 7.12
CA GLY A 75 1.16 17.80 6.61
C GLY A 75 1.72 17.56 5.21
N PHE A 76 2.26 16.37 4.95
CA PHE A 76 2.72 16.02 3.60
C PHE A 76 1.56 15.85 2.62
N ALA A 77 0.50 15.13 3.01
CA ALA A 77 -0.66 14.88 2.14
C ALA A 77 -1.39 16.17 1.73
N GLU A 78 -1.42 17.19 2.60
CA GLU A 78 -2.08 18.47 2.34
C GLU A 78 -1.30 19.39 1.40
N GLU A 79 0.03 19.22 1.33
CA GLU A 79 0.93 19.97 0.44
C GLU A 79 1.06 19.33 -0.95
N LEU A 80 0.44 18.17 -1.18
CA LEU A 80 0.50 17.50 -2.48
C LEU A 80 -0.17 18.35 -3.58
N PRO A 81 0.46 18.50 -4.75
CA PRO A 81 -0.09 19.28 -5.84
C PRO A 81 -1.41 18.67 -6.34
N GLY A 82 -2.38 19.52 -6.68
CA GLY A 82 -3.69 19.12 -7.19
C GLY A 82 -4.80 19.10 -6.14
N GLN A 83 -4.50 19.32 -4.85
CA GLN A 83 -5.47 19.38 -3.74
C GLN A 83 -6.43 18.18 -3.68
N GLU A 84 -6.04 17.06 -4.27
CA GLU A 84 -6.84 15.84 -4.28
C GLU A 84 -6.54 15.06 -2.99
N ARG A 85 -7.55 14.85 -2.16
CA ARG A 85 -7.42 14.00 -0.96
C ARG A 85 -7.62 12.55 -1.34
N SER A 86 -6.69 11.70 -0.90
CA SER A 86 -6.84 10.25 -1.02
C SER A 86 -8.04 9.77 -0.18
N PRO A 87 -8.80 8.75 -0.66
CA PRO A 87 -9.81 8.08 0.16
C PRO A 87 -9.25 7.53 1.47
N SER A 88 -7.99 7.10 1.48
CA SER A 88 -7.30 6.55 2.64
C SER A 88 -6.55 7.62 3.46
N TYR A 89 -7.03 8.87 3.46
CA TYR A 89 -6.46 9.94 4.27
C TYR A 89 -6.32 9.50 5.73
N PRO A 90 -5.19 9.78 6.42
CA PRO A 90 -4.16 10.75 6.08
C PRO A 90 -3.02 10.23 5.17
N PHE A 91 -3.10 9.00 4.67
CA PHE A 91 -2.15 8.51 3.67
C PHE A 91 -2.44 9.12 2.29
N SER A 92 -1.41 9.26 1.47
CA SER A 92 -1.53 9.81 0.10
C SER A 92 -2.06 8.81 -0.93
N GLY A 93 -2.31 7.56 -0.53
CA GLY A 93 -2.80 6.50 -1.41
C GLY A 93 -2.96 5.18 -0.66
N PHE A 94 -3.59 4.22 -1.33
CA PHE A 94 -3.73 2.85 -0.85
C PHE A 94 -3.45 1.86 -1.98
N VAL A 95 -3.17 0.62 -1.60
CA VAL A 95 -3.03 -0.52 -2.52
C VAL A 95 -3.86 -1.68 -2.00
N LEU A 96 -4.49 -2.42 -2.92
CA LEU A 96 -5.16 -3.67 -2.61
C LEU A 96 -4.28 -4.82 -3.10
N ASN A 97 -3.66 -5.53 -2.17
CA ASN A 97 -2.87 -6.72 -2.49
C ASN A 97 -3.77 -7.95 -2.45
N LEU A 98 -4.11 -8.47 -3.63
CA LEU A 98 -4.75 -9.78 -3.74
C LEU A 98 -3.67 -10.85 -3.64
N ASN A 99 -3.86 -11.84 -2.77
CA ASN A 99 -2.96 -12.99 -2.68
C ASN A 99 -1.52 -12.57 -2.39
N ALA A 100 -1.37 -11.67 -1.42
CA ALA A 100 -0.12 -10.99 -1.11
C ALA A 100 0.98 -11.99 -0.72
N CYS A 101 2.04 -12.05 -1.53
CA CYS A 101 3.27 -12.77 -1.24
C CYS A 101 4.43 -11.90 -1.72
N THR A 102 5.24 -11.42 -0.78
CA THR A 102 6.29 -10.44 -1.06
C THR A 102 7.63 -10.95 -0.57
N LYS A 103 8.72 -10.54 -1.22
CA LYS A 103 10.07 -10.76 -0.69
C LYS A 103 10.37 -9.72 0.37
N VAL A 104 11.37 -10.00 1.20
CA VAL A 104 11.90 -9.01 2.15
C VAL A 104 12.27 -7.72 1.40
N HIS A 105 11.63 -6.63 1.76
CA HIS A 105 11.86 -5.30 1.19
C HIS A 105 11.58 -4.20 2.21
N ARG A 106 11.94 -2.97 1.84
CA ARG A 106 11.56 -1.73 2.54
C ARG A 106 10.96 -0.78 1.54
N ASP A 107 9.94 -0.05 1.97
CA ASP A 107 9.33 1.00 1.16
C ASP A 107 10.09 2.29 1.38
N ALA A 108 11.26 2.40 0.74
CA ALA A 108 12.19 3.50 0.94
C ALA A 108 11.62 4.89 0.57
N LYS A 109 10.45 4.93 -0.08
CA LYS A 109 9.74 6.17 -0.46
C LYS A 109 8.63 6.55 0.51
N ASP A 110 8.30 5.69 1.47
CA ASP A 110 7.33 6.02 2.50
C ASP A 110 7.95 7.03 3.47
N LEU A 111 7.16 8.03 3.86
CA LEU A 111 7.64 9.11 4.70
C LEU A 111 7.87 8.63 6.16
N HIS A 112 6.81 8.13 6.79
CA HIS A 112 6.84 7.80 8.22
C HIS A 112 6.35 6.39 8.54
N ALA A 113 5.25 5.95 7.95
CA ALA A 113 4.65 4.65 8.26
C ALA A 113 3.83 4.10 7.09
N CYS A 114 3.64 2.79 7.12
CA CYS A 114 2.64 2.05 6.35
C CYS A 114 1.62 1.44 7.33
N LEU A 115 0.37 1.34 6.89
CA LEU A 115 -0.68 0.58 7.55
C LEU A 115 -1.09 -0.58 6.65
N VAL A 116 -1.03 -1.79 7.19
CA VAL A 116 -1.56 -3.00 6.56
C VAL A 116 -2.82 -3.42 7.30
N MET A 117 -3.91 -3.65 6.56
CA MET A 117 -5.13 -4.27 7.07
C MET A 117 -5.44 -5.53 6.28
N ALA A 118 -5.76 -6.60 7.00
CA ALA A 118 -6.10 -7.89 6.42
C ALA A 118 -7.60 -8.02 6.13
N PHE A 119 -7.93 -8.60 4.97
CA PHE A 119 -9.31 -8.88 4.56
C PHE A 119 -9.51 -10.36 4.24
N GLY A 120 -10.67 -10.88 4.64
CA GLY A 120 -11.07 -12.26 4.35
C GLY A 120 -10.45 -13.29 5.29
N LYS A 121 -10.74 -14.56 5.02
CA LYS A 121 -10.22 -15.71 5.77
C LYS A 121 -9.24 -16.47 4.89
N TYR A 122 -8.01 -16.63 5.36
CA TYR A 122 -6.95 -17.34 4.66
C TYR A 122 -6.09 -18.10 5.67
N TRP A 123 -5.25 -19.00 5.17
CA TRP A 123 -4.24 -19.71 5.94
C TRP A 123 -2.88 -19.33 5.39
N GLY A 124 -1.90 -19.06 6.26
CA GLY A 124 -0.62 -18.49 5.83
C GLY A 124 -0.70 -16.99 5.53
N GLY A 125 0.24 -16.47 4.74
CA GLY A 125 0.27 -15.05 4.37
C GLY A 125 0.77 -14.10 5.47
N GLU A 126 1.32 -14.64 6.56
CA GLU A 126 1.75 -13.88 7.73
C GLU A 126 2.72 -12.75 7.34
N LEU A 127 2.58 -11.61 8.03
CA LEU A 127 3.44 -10.44 7.85
C LEU A 127 4.69 -10.60 8.71
N GLY A 128 5.83 -10.83 8.07
CA GLY A 128 7.13 -10.84 8.72
C GLY A 128 7.69 -9.43 8.85
N LEU A 129 8.10 -9.05 10.06
CA LEU A 129 8.84 -7.83 10.38
C LEU A 129 10.23 -8.22 10.90
N VAL A 130 11.26 -8.01 10.07
CA VAL A 130 12.59 -8.60 10.28
C VAL A 130 13.31 -8.01 11.48
N GLU A 131 13.43 -6.69 11.56
CA GLU A 131 14.18 -6.02 12.63
C GLU A 131 13.52 -6.19 14.00
N PRO A 132 12.17 -6.18 14.14
CA PRO A 132 11.51 -6.60 15.37
C PRO A 132 11.60 -8.10 15.68
N GLY A 133 11.93 -8.94 14.70
CA GLY A 133 11.89 -10.41 14.85
C GLY A 133 10.48 -10.96 15.03
N LEU A 134 9.47 -10.32 14.43
CA LEU A 134 8.06 -10.68 14.59
C LEU A 134 7.51 -11.31 13.31
N LEU A 135 6.69 -12.34 13.49
CA LEU A 135 5.82 -12.89 12.45
C LEU A 135 4.39 -12.69 12.91
N VAL A 136 3.63 -11.86 12.20
CA VAL A 136 2.28 -11.46 12.57
C VAL A 136 1.28 -12.22 11.72
N ASP A 137 0.54 -13.12 12.36
CA ASP A 137 -0.60 -13.81 11.77
C ASP A 137 -1.83 -12.88 11.78
N LEU A 138 -1.94 -12.09 10.72
CA LEU A 138 -3.03 -11.12 10.55
C LEU A 138 -4.34 -11.85 10.23
N GLN A 139 -5.34 -11.66 11.09
CA GLN A 139 -6.71 -12.13 10.85
C GLN A 139 -7.55 -11.04 10.19
N ALA A 140 -8.74 -11.41 9.70
CA ALA A 140 -9.68 -10.47 9.08
C ALA A 140 -9.96 -9.26 9.99
N GLY A 141 -9.64 -8.06 9.52
CA GLY A 141 -9.84 -6.81 10.25
C GLY A 141 -8.68 -6.40 11.16
N ASP A 142 -7.66 -7.24 11.33
CA ASP A 142 -6.44 -6.84 12.03
C ASP A 142 -5.71 -5.77 11.23
N MET A 143 -5.12 -4.82 11.96
CA MET A 143 -4.31 -3.75 11.40
C MET A 143 -2.95 -3.68 12.08
N VAL A 144 -1.90 -3.46 11.29
CA VAL A 144 -0.54 -3.24 11.77
C VAL A 144 0.00 -1.97 11.13
N VAL A 145 0.53 -1.09 11.98
CA VAL A 145 1.19 0.16 11.58
C VAL A 145 2.67 0.04 11.92
N PHE A 146 3.53 0.29 10.95
CA PHE A 146 4.98 0.16 11.12
C PHE A 146 5.74 1.09 10.19
N GLN A 147 7.02 1.33 10.50
CA GLN A 147 7.91 2.18 9.70
C GLN A 147 8.47 1.37 8.52
N SER A 148 7.70 1.21 7.45
CA SER A 148 8.03 0.43 6.24
C SER A 148 9.35 0.83 5.56
N GLN A 149 9.77 2.07 5.70
CA GLN A 149 11.05 2.60 5.20
C GLN A 149 12.26 2.19 6.06
N LYS A 150 12.05 1.78 7.31
CA LYS A 150 13.10 1.35 8.26
C LYS A 150 13.06 -0.13 8.59
N VAL A 151 11.88 -0.74 8.54
CA VAL A 151 11.62 -2.14 8.88
C VAL A 151 11.47 -2.94 7.59
N SER A 152 12.40 -3.86 7.38
CA SER A 152 12.31 -4.84 6.31
C SER A 152 11.15 -5.80 6.60
N HIS A 153 10.29 -5.98 5.62
CA HIS A 153 9.05 -6.73 5.79
C HIS A 153 8.72 -7.58 4.56
N PHE A 154 7.90 -8.60 4.77
CA PHE A 154 7.49 -9.56 3.74
C PHE A 154 6.20 -10.28 4.11
N ASN A 155 5.55 -10.92 3.14
CA ASN A 155 4.43 -11.83 3.36
C ASN A 155 4.83 -13.26 3.00
N LEU A 156 4.45 -14.22 3.84
CA LEU A 156 4.57 -15.64 3.51
C LEU A 156 3.59 -16.05 2.40
N LEU A 157 3.72 -17.29 1.93
CA LEU A 157 2.76 -17.88 0.99
C LEU A 157 1.42 -18.13 1.69
N TYR A 158 0.33 -17.95 0.94
CA TYR A 158 -1.05 -18.23 1.35
C TYR A 158 -1.59 -19.44 0.57
#